data_AF-X1QUJ7-F1
#
_entry.id   AF-X1QUJ7-F1
#
_cell.length_a   1.000
_cell.length_b   1.000
_cell.length_c   1.000
_cell.angle_alpha   90.00
_cell.angle_beta   90.00
_cell.angle_gamma   90.00
#
_symmetry.space_group_name_H-M   'P 1'
#
loop_
_entity.id
_entity.type
_entity.pdbx_description
1 polymer ?
#
loop_
_entity_poly.entity_id
_entity_poly.type
_entity_poly.pdbx_seq_one_letter_code
_entity_poly.pdbx_strand_id
1 'polypeptide(L)'
;MGKLDLIEKSADHSADVTTGSKEVVPVNKMRSSCLLVNDSDVVIYLGFGRDAALNIGLRLNAAGGAYEISLANPYRGYITAIHGGSGNKRLTITEVEGYVPD
;
A
#
# COMPACT_ATOMS: atom_id res chain seq x y z
N MET A 1 10.53 -13.85 21.85
CA MET A 1 10.67 -12.67 20.99
C MET A 1 12.14 -12.41 20.81
N GLY A 2 12.66 -12.53 19.60
CA GLY A 2 14.08 -12.34 19.31
C GLY A 2 14.46 -10.86 19.37
N LYS A 3 15.74 -10.55 19.56
CA LYS A 3 16.25 -9.17 19.54
C LYS A 3 15.95 -8.43 18.22
N LEU A 4 15.73 -9.17 17.13
CA LEU A 4 15.36 -8.62 15.82
C LEU A 4 13.90 -8.18 15.76
N ASP A 5 12.97 -8.92 16.38
CA ASP A 5 11.54 -8.54 16.49
C ASP A 5 11.33 -7.23 17.27
N LEU A 6 12.34 -6.81 18.05
CA LEU A 6 12.38 -5.55 18.80
C LEU A 6 12.96 -4.38 17.99
N ILE A 7 13.57 -4.64 16.83
CA ILE A 7 14.25 -3.66 15.99
C ILE A 7 13.50 -3.45 14.67
N GLU A 8 12.95 -4.53 14.11
CA GLU A 8 12.15 -4.52 12.89
C GLU A 8 10.91 -5.39 13.07
N LYS A 9 9.77 -4.88 12.58
CA LYS A 9 8.50 -5.60 12.60
C LYS A 9 7.92 -5.59 11.20
N SER A 10 7.58 -6.76 10.68
CA SER A 10 6.81 -6.88 9.44
C SER A 10 5.33 -7.11 9.73
N ALA A 11 4.48 -6.60 8.85
CA ALA A 11 3.05 -6.86 8.85
C ALA A 11 2.59 -7.15 7.42
N ASP A 12 2.17 -8.40 7.20
CA ASP A 12 1.47 -8.78 5.98
C ASP A 12 -0.03 -8.52 6.16
N HIS A 13 -0.61 -7.79 5.22
CA HIS A 13 -2.04 -7.56 5.19
C HIS A 13 -2.56 -7.54 3.76
N SER A 14 -3.89 -7.49 3.64
CA SER A 14 -4.55 -7.40 2.34
C SER A 14 -5.79 -6.56 2.47
N ALA A 15 -6.09 -5.81 1.43
CA ALA A 15 -7.26 -4.96 1.37
C ALA A 15 -8.14 -5.35 0.18
N ASP A 16 -9.44 -5.35 0.43
CA ASP A 16 -10.44 -5.29 -0.64
C ASP A 16 -10.57 -3.82 -1.08
N VAL A 17 -10.16 -3.56 -2.32
CA VAL A 17 -10.39 -2.31 -3.04
C VAL A 17 -11.74 -2.39 -3.73
N THR A 18 -12.49 -1.30 -3.70
CA THR A 18 -13.82 -1.21 -4.31
C THR A 18 -13.86 -0.09 -5.35
N THR A 19 -15.04 0.19 -5.90
CA THR A 19 -15.28 1.32 -6.82
C THR A 19 -15.33 2.67 -6.13
N GLY A 20 -15.33 2.72 -4.80
CA GLY A 20 -15.13 3.93 -4.03
C GLY A 20 -13.68 4.03 -3.53
N SER A 21 -13.16 5.25 -3.45
CA SER A 21 -11.88 5.50 -2.76
C SER A 21 -11.96 4.97 -1.34
N LYS A 22 -10.96 4.18 -0.94
CA LYS A 22 -10.88 3.58 0.39
C LYS A 22 -9.44 3.57 0.87
N GLU A 23 -9.22 3.87 2.16
CA GLU A 23 -7.92 3.69 2.79
C GLU A 23 -7.53 2.20 2.80
N VAL A 24 -6.33 1.91 2.30
CA VAL A 24 -5.76 0.56 2.23
C VAL A 24 -4.49 0.41 3.05
N VAL A 25 -3.80 1.53 3.31
CA VAL A 25 -2.65 1.58 4.23
C VAL A 25 -2.83 2.79 5.14
N PRO A 26 -2.83 2.62 6.48
CA PRO A 26 -2.94 3.74 7.41
C PRO A 26 -1.65 4.57 7.48
N VAL A 27 -1.69 5.71 8.16
CA VAL A 27 -0.49 6.49 8.50
C VAL A 27 0.44 5.65 9.38
N ASN A 28 1.74 5.61 9.06
CA ASN A 28 2.74 4.94 9.89
C ASN A 28 4.07 5.69 9.88
N LYS A 29 4.44 6.25 11.03
CA LYS A 29 5.69 7.01 11.20
C LYS A 29 6.93 6.12 11.20
N MET A 30 6.79 4.83 11.51
CA MET A 30 7.89 3.87 11.61
C MET A 30 8.09 3.07 10.32
N ARG A 31 7.28 3.33 9.27
CA ARG A 31 7.40 2.65 7.97
C ARG A 31 8.78 2.90 7.36
N SER A 32 9.56 1.83 7.25
CA SER A 32 10.83 1.81 6.52
C SER A 32 10.66 1.25 5.11
N SER A 33 9.71 0.33 4.91
CA SER A 33 9.28 -0.17 3.61
C SER A 33 7.80 -0.53 3.57
N CYS A 34 7.18 -0.42 2.39
CA CYS A 34 5.85 -0.95 2.13
C CYS A 34 5.72 -1.34 0.65
N LEU A 35 5.44 -2.62 0.39
CA LEU A 35 5.19 -3.16 -0.95
C LEU A 35 3.69 -3.36 -1.13
N LEU A 36 3.14 -2.77 -2.18
CA LEU A 36 1.74 -2.94 -2.58
C LEU A 36 1.68 -3.68 -3.92
N VAL A 37 0.95 -4.78 -4.00
CA VAL A 37 0.81 -5.60 -5.21
C VAL A 37 -0.67 -5.80 -5.56
N ASN A 38 -1.02 -5.46 -6.79
CA ASN A 38 -2.36 -5.69 -7.33
C ASN A 38 -2.53 -7.16 -7.74
N ASP A 39 -3.07 -7.95 -6.82
CA ASP A 39 -3.41 -9.37 -7.01
C ASP A 39 -4.84 -9.53 -7.54
N SER A 40 -5.21 -8.73 -8.55
CA SER A 40 -6.54 -8.75 -9.14
C SER A 40 -6.51 -8.65 -10.66
N ASP A 41 -7.69 -8.77 -11.27
CA ASP A 41 -7.92 -8.77 -12.71
C ASP A 41 -8.18 -7.37 -13.31
N VAL A 42 -8.16 -6.31 -12.50
CA VAL A 42 -8.38 -4.94 -12.98
C VAL A 42 -7.30 -3.99 -12.47
N VAL A 43 -7.15 -2.87 -13.17
CA VAL A 43 -6.26 -1.78 -12.75
C VAL A 43 -6.73 -1.17 -11.43
N ILE A 44 -5.78 -0.92 -10.53
CA ILE A 44 -5.99 -0.17 -9.28
C ILE A 44 -5.23 1.16 -9.36
N TYR A 45 -5.84 2.24 -8.91
CA TYR A 45 -5.22 3.56 -8.76
C TYR A 45 -5.02 3.88 -7.28
N LEU A 46 -3.85 4.40 -6.92
CA LEU A 46 -3.52 4.79 -5.54
C LEU A 46 -3.54 6.32 -5.36
N GLY A 47 -4.07 6.75 -4.22
CA GLY A 47 -4.00 8.12 -3.71
C GLY A 47 -3.07 8.20 -2.50
N PHE A 48 -2.16 9.18 -2.49
CA PHE A 48 -1.23 9.41 -1.38
C PHE A 48 -1.70 10.63 -0.59
N GLY A 49 -2.24 10.41 0.63
CA GLY A 49 -2.67 11.50 1.51
C GLY A 49 -3.91 12.23 1.02
N ARG A 50 -4.70 11.58 0.15
CA ARG A 50 -5.94 12.07 -0.43
C ARG A 50 -6.77 10.90 -0.93
N ASP A 51 -7.99 11.17 -1.39
CA ASP A 51 -8.80 10.18 -2.10
C ASP A 51 -8.18 9.75 -3.44
N ALA A 52 -8.28 8.46 -3.72
CA ALA A 52 -7.88 7.88 -4.99
C ALA A 52 -8.96 8.17 -6.05
N ALA A 53 -8.52 8.47 -7.26
CA ALA A 53 -9.41 8.74 -8.38
C ALA A 53 -8.98 7.94 -9.61
N LEU A 54 -9.95 7.52 -10.42
CA LEU A 54 -9.68 6.77 -11.64
C LEU A 54 -8.79 7.61 -12.57
N ASN A 55 -7.78 6.97 -13.14
CA ASN A 55 -6.84 7.57 -14.09
C ASN A 55 -6.01 8.74 -13.53
N ILE A 56 -5.86 8.84 -12.21
CA ILE A 56 -5.05 9.87 -11.54
C ILE A 56 -4.08 9.22 -10.56
N GLY A 57 -2.85 9.74 -10.49
CA GLY A 57 -1.84 9.28 -9.54
C GLY A 57 -1.13 8.00 -10.00
N LEU A 58 -0.82 7.11 -9.05
CA LEU A 58 -0.08 5.89 -9.34
C LEU A 58 -1.02 4.78 -9.79
N ARG A 59 -0.71 4.18 -10.94
CA ARG A 59 -1.46 3.06 -11.53
C ARG A 59 -0.73 1.74 -11.26
N LEU A 60 -1.40 0.80 -10.59
CA LEU A 60 -0.97 -0.60 -10.50
C LEU A 60 -1.69 -1.41 -11.57
N ASN A 61 -0.93 -1.96 -12.53
CA ASN A 61 -1.47 -2.89 -13.52
C ASN A 61 -2.12 -4.10 -12.84
N ALA A 62 -3.15 -4.66 -13.47
CA ALA A 62 -3.72 -5.95 -13.06
C ALA A 62 -2.65 -7.06 -13.10
N ALA A 63 -2.91 -8.15 -12.37
CA ALA A 63 -2.08 -9.36 -12.35
C ALA A 63 -0.61 -9.10 -11.97
N GLY A 64 -0.39 -8.44 -10.83
CA GLY A 64 0.93 -8.32 -10.21
C GLY A 64 1.62 -6.97 -10.39
N GLY A 65 0.94 -5.95 -10.92
CA GLY A 65 1.46 -4.59 -10.90
C GLY A 65 1.74 -4.14 -9.46
N ALA A 66 2.94 -3.62 -9.21
CA ALA A 66 3.44 -3.37 -7.87
C ALA A 66 4.08 -2.00 -7.70
N TYR A 67 4.13 -1.54 -6.45
CA TYR A 67 4.87 -0.34 -6.05
C TYR A 67 5.48 -0.53 -4.68
N GLU A 68 6.72 -0.10 -4.54
CA GLU A 68 7.46 -0.14 -3.28
C GLU A 68 7.70 1.28 -2.77
N ILE A 69 7.35 1.50 -1.51
CA ILE A 69 7.87 2.56 -0.67
C ILE A 69 9.10 2.02 0.04
N SER A 70 10.20 2.77 -0.01
CA SER A 70 11.47 2.45 0.62
C SER A 70 12.10 3.72 1.21
N LEU A 71 13.28 3.59 1.80
CA LEU A 71 14.06 4.73 2.27
C LEU A 71 14.53 5.67 1.13
N ALA A 72 14.53 5.22 -0.13
CA ALA A 72 14.86 6.07 -1.29
C ALA A 72 13.68 6.95 -1.73
N ASN A 73 12.45 6.61 -1.36
CA ASN A 73 11.21 7.30 -1.71
C ASN A 73 10.20 7.26 -0.53
N PRO A 74 10.59 7.80 0.64
CA PRO A 74 9.84 7.57 1.87
C PRO A 74 8.45 8.21 1.81
N TYR A 75 7.44 7.43 2.19
CA TYR A 75 6.09 7.93 2.37
C TYR A 75 5.42 7.29 3.60
N ARG A 76 5.18 8.11 4.62
CA ARG A 76 4.65 7.69 5.93
C ARG A 76 3.16 8.02 6.13
N GLY A 77 2.54 8.71 5.16
CA GLY A 77 1.12 9.03 5.18
C GLY A 77 0.23 7.82 4.88
N TYR A 78 -1.08 8.04 4.92
CA TYR A 78 -2.05 7.02 4.52
C TYR A 78 -2.14 6.92 2.99
N ILE A 79 -2.54 5.74 2.51
CA ILE A 79 -2.70 5.44 1.10
C ILE A 79 -4.13 4.96 0.88
N THR A 80 -4.81 5.55 -0.09
CA THR A 80 -6.12 5.11 -0.56
C THR A 80 -6.01 4.40 -1.90
N ALA A 81 -7.01 3.59 -2.23
CA ALA A 81 -7.09 2.89 -3.50
C ALA A 81 -8.52 2.87 -4.06
N ILE A 82 -8.62 2.75 -5.38
CA ILE A 82 -9.87 2.62 -6.13
C ILE A 82 -9.65 1.78 -7.40
N HIS A 83 -10.69 1.09 -7.88
CA HIS A 83 -10.70 0.50 -9.23
C HIS A 83 -11.98 0.85 -9.99
N GLY A 84 -11.95 0.76 -11.32
CA GLY A 84 -13.10 1.03 -12.21
C GLY A 84 -13.91 -0.20 -12.62
N GLY A 85 -13.62 -1.35 -12.01
CA GLY A 85 -14.25 -2.65 -12.30
C GLY A 85 -15.49 -2.94 -11.45
N SER A 86 -15.91 -4.20 -11.38
CA SER A 86 -17.02 -4.66 -10.51
C SER A 86 -16.54 -5.58 -9.39
N GLY A 87 -17.32 -5.70 -8.31
CA GLY A 87 -16.96 -6.50 -7.13
C GLY A 87 -15.75 -5.96 -6.38
N ASN A 88 -15.22 -6.73 -5.43
CA ASN A 88 -13.99 -6.39 -4.71
C ASN A 88 -12.76 -6.83 -5.51
N LYS A 89 -11.65 -6.11 -5.32
CA LYS A 89 -10.35 -6.40 -5.92
C LYS A 89 -9.27 -6.47 -4.86
N ARG A 90 -8.46 -7.52 -4.93
CA ARG A 90 -7.46 -7.80 -3.91
C ARG A 90 -6.19 -6.97 -4.17
N LEU A 91 -5.80 -6.22 -3.13
CA LEU A 91 -4.48 -5.61 -3.03
C LEU A 91 -3.76 -6.29 -1.87
N THR A 92 -2.61 -6.91 -2.14
CA THR A 92 -1.75 -7.49 -1.11
C THR A 92 -0.69 -6.47 -0.72
N ILE A 93 -0.37 -6.43 0.57
CA ILE A 93 0.45 -5.37 1.13
C ILE A 93 1.36 -5.98 2.20
N THR A 94 2.66 -5.70 2.07
CA THR A 94 3.65 -6.06 3.09
C THR A 94 4.31 -4.77 3.55
N GLU A 95 4.25 -4.50 4.85
CA GLU A 95 4.84 -3.33 5.46
C GLU A 95 5.93 -3.75 6.45
N VAL A 96 7.06 -3.05 6.43
CA VAL A 96 8.13 -3.21 7.42
C VAL A 96 8.26 -1.91 8.19
N GLU A 97 8.23 -2.04 9.51
CA GLU A 97 8.48 -1.01 10.49
C GLU A 97 9.89 -1.19 11.06
N GLY A 98 10.64 -0.12 11.16
CA GLY A 98 11.96 -0.14 11.79
C GLY A 98 12.35 1.25 12.28
N TYR A 99 13.31 1.33 13.18
CA TYR A 99 13.90 2.61 13.55
C TYR A 99 14.56 3.23 12.32
N VAL A 100 14.02 4.34 11.85
CA VAL A 100 14.61 5.16 10.79
C VAL A 100 15.10 6.46 11.46
N PRO A 101 16.42 6.65 11.66
CA PRO A 101 16.92 7.92 12.14
C PRO A 101 16.58 9.03 11.14
N ASP A 102 16.13 10.18 11.66
CA ASP A 102 15.82 11.37 10.87
C ASP A 102 17.06 11.98 10.19
#